data_AF-A0A6N7AW18-F1
#
_entry.id   AF-A0A6N7AW18-F1
#
_cell.length_a   1.000
_cell.length_b   1.000
_cell.length_c   1.000
_cell.angle_alpha   90.00
_cell.angle_beta   90.00
_cell.angle_gamma   90.00
#
_symmetry.space_group_name_H-M   'P 1'
#
loop_
_entity.id
_entity.type
_entity.pdbx_description
1 polymer ?
#
loop_
_entity_poly.entity_id
_entity_poly.type
_entity_poly.pdbx_seq_one_letter_code
_entity_poly.pdbx_strand_id
1 'polypeptide(L)'
;MREELKKREGNRGTFIGVFSRFGTDNDGYGTIQTVVFMNIRDANGELVSDHNWFRCTDSFKKMGLSRGDVVQFDARVKEYRKNYEGDPEAIDYKLSNPTKIKKVGKVNLPPIRRGGNNP
;
A
#
# COMPACT_ATOMS: atom_id res chain seq x y z
N MET A 1 11.92 -5.88 -8.72
CA MET A 1 11.44 -6.96 -7.84
C MET A 1 11.55 -6.49 -6.39
N ARG A 2 10.55 -6.71 -5.53
CA ARG A 2 10.59 -6.31 -4.11
C ARG A 2 11.30 -7.37 -3.26
N GLU A 3 12.62 -7.40 -3.33
CA GLU A 3 13.50 -8.37 -2.65
C GLU A 3 13.20 -8.51 -1.14
N GLU A 4 12.92 -7.41 -0.44
CA GLU A 4 12.66 -7.44 1.01
C GLU A 4 11.30 -8.05 1.40
N LEU A 5 10.31 -7.96 0.50
CA LEU A 5 9.03 -8.64 0.73
C LEU A 5 9.16 -10.14 0.48
N LYS A 6 9.99 -10.57 -0.49
CA LYS A 6 10.25 -11.99 -0.78
C LYS A 6 10.70 -12.75 0.46
N LYS A 7 11.61 -12.17 1.26
CA LYS A 7 12.11 -12.77 2.51
C LYS A 7 11.02 -13.02 3.56
N ARG A 8 9.85 -12.38 3.42
CA ARG A 8 8.77 -12.34 4.42
C ARG A 8 7.46 -12.93 3.90
N GLU A 9 7.51 -13.64 2.78
CA GLU A 9 6.36 -14.30 2.18
C GLU A 9 5.61 -15.17 3.20
N GLY A 10 4.27 -15.13 3.18
CA GLY A 10 3.42 -15.92 4.06
C GLY A 10 3.30 -15.38 5.49
N ASN A 11 4.22 -14.53 5.92
CA ASN A 11 4.23 -13.98 7.27
C ASN A 11 3.36 -12.72 7.38
N ARG A 12 2.79 -12.55 8.57
CA ARG A 12 2.11 -11.32 8.96
C ARG A 12 3.08 -10.46 9.75
N GLY A 13 3.27 -9.22 9.30
CA GLY A 13 4.14 -8.25 9.94
C GLY A 13 3.43 -6.93 10.20
N THR A 14 4.03 -6.11 11.06
CA THR A 14 3.64 -4.72 11.29
C THR A 14 4.41 -3.83 10.33
N PHE A 15 3.69 -2.91 9.70
CA PHE A 15 4.23 -1.96 8.74
C PHE A 15 3.76 -0.55 9.06
N ILE A 16 4.53 0.43 8.61
CA ILE A 16 4.19 1.85 8.69
C ILE A 16 4.22 2.42 7.28
N GLY A 17 3.16 3.12 6.90
CA GLY A 17 3.07 3.80 5.61
C GLY A 17 2.52 5.20 5.74
N VAL A 18 2.89 6.06 4.80
CA VAL A 18 2.36 7.43 4.71
C VAL A 18 1.13 7.42 3.81
N PHE A 19 -0.01 7.83 4.35
CA PHE A 19 -1.24 7.97 3.57
C PHE A 19 -1.05 9.06 2.50
N SER A 20 -1.28 8.68 1.24
CA SER A 20 -1.18 9.58 0.10
C SER A 20 -2.54 10.09 -0.32
N ARG A 21 -3.45 9.17 -0.68
CA ARG A 21 -4.80 9.49 -1.16
C ARG A 21 -5.73 8.29 -1.11
N PHE A 22 -7.03 8.58 -1.18
CA PHE A 22 -8.02 7.62 -1.66
C PHE A 22 -8.03 7.59 -3.19
N GLY A 23 -8.41 6.45 -3.75
CA GLY A 23 -8.61 6.26 -5.18
C GLY A 23 -9.81 5.35 -5.44
N THR A 24 -10.02 5.04 -6.70
CA THR A 24 -10.97 4.03 -7.13
C THR A 24 -10.28 3.11 -8.13
N ASP A 25 -10.68 1.84 -8.13
CA ASP A 25 -10.22 0.82 -9.06
C ASP A 25 -11.42 0.02 -9.57
N ASN A 26 -11.28 -0.67 -10.70
CA ASN A 26 -12.32 -1.54 -11.25
C ASN A 26 -11.88 -2.99 -11.08
N ASP A 27 -12.61 -3.77 -10.27
CA ASP A 27 -12.26 -5.16 -9.99
C ASP A 27 -12.93 -6.18 -10.94
N GLY A 28 -13.48 -5.70 -12.06
CA GLY A 28 -14.26 -6.51 -13.01
C GLY A 28 -15.72 -6.71 -12.61
N TYR A 29 -16.09 -6.47 -11.34
CA TYR A 29 -17.46 -6.54 -10.84
C TYR A 29 -18.01 -5.17 -10.47
N GLY A 30 -17.16 -4.15 -10.35
CA GLY A 30 -17.57 -2.76 -10.19
C GLY A 30 -16.44 -1.85 -9.73
N THR A 31 -16.81 -0.61 -9.42
CA THR A 31 -15.89 0.39 -8.89
C THR A 31 -15.69 0.19 -7.39
N ILE A 32 -14.46 -0.06 -6.99
CA ILE A 32 -14.06 -0.24 -5.59
C ILE A 32 -13.26 0.95 -5.12
N GLN A 33 -13.46 1.36 -3.88
CA GLN A 33 -12.63 2.40 -3.28
C GLN A 33 -11.30 1.81 -2.82
N THR A 34 -10.19 2.48 -3.12
CA THR A 34 -8.84 2.09 -2.74
C THR A 34 -8.18 3.16 -1.87
N VAL A 35 -7.16 2.75 -1.13
CA VAL A 35 -6.28 3.64 -0.37
C VAL A 35 -4.84 3.37 -0.77
N VAL A 36 -4.08 4.45 -0.97
CA VAL A 36 -2.67 4.40 -1.37
C VAL A 36 -1.80 4.84 -0.20
N PHE A 37 -0.92 3.94 0.23
CA PHE A 37 0.18 4.25 1.15
C PHE A 37 1.50 4.31 0.39
N MET A 38 2.38 5.21 0.83
CA MET A 38 3.72 5.41 0.29
C MET A 38 4.79 5.24 1.36
N ASN A 39 6.04 5.03 0.95
CA ASN A 39 7.20 4.90 1.83
C ASN A 39 6.94 3.86 2.93
N ILE A 40 6.51 2.67 2.52
CA ILE A 40 6.08 1.62 3.44
C ILE A 40 7.30 0.93 4.01
N ARG A 41 7.40 0.96 5.34
CA ARG A 41 8.50 0.39 6.11
C ARG A 41 8.00 -0.72 7.02
N ASP A 42 8.87 -1.67 7.31
CA ASP A 42 8.60 -2.71 8.31
C ASP A 42 8.86 -2.21 9.75
N ALA A 43 8.80 -3.14 10.71
CA ALA A 43 9.10 -2.87 12.12
C ALA A 43 10.57 -2.51 12.40
N ASN A 44 11.50 -2.86 11.51
CA ASN A 44 12.92 -2.51 11.60
C ASN A 44 13.23 -1.15 10.94
N GLY A 45 12.26 -0.53 10.28
CA GLY A 45 12.41 0.72 9.54
C GLY A 45 12.90 0.54 8.09
N GLU A 46 13.03 -0.69 7.61
CA GLU A 46 13.47 -1.01 6.25
C GLU A 46 12.36 -0.70 5.25
N LEU A 47 12.70 -0.03 4.14
CA LEU A 47 11.75 0.27 3.07
C LEU A 47 11.39 -1.03 2.33
N VAL A 48 10.14 -1.46 2.46
CA VAL A 48 9.65 -2.70 1.82
C VAL A 48 8.84 -2.43 0.56
N SER A 49 8.27 -1.22 0.41
CA SER A 49 7.58 -0.82 -0.81
C SER A 49 7.46 0.70 -0.91
N ASP A 50 7.72 1.25 -2.10
CA ASP A 50 7.52 2.67 -2.39
C ASP A 50 6.05 3.07 -2.30
N HIS A 51 5.15 2.20 -2.77
CA HIS A 51 3.72 2.37 -2.70
C HIS A 51 2.99 1.03 -2.67
N ASN A 52 1.86 0.98 -1.98
CA ASN A 52 0.95 -0.17 -2.03
C ASN A 52 -0.49 0.31 -2.00
N TRP A 53 -1.30 -0.30 -2.85
CA TRP A 53 -2.73 -0.04 -2.93
C TRP A 53 -3.45 -1.10 -2.11
N PHE A 54 -4.34 -0.66 -1.25
CA PHE A 54 -5.26 -1.55 -0.54
C PHE A 54 -6.69 -1.21 -0.91
N ARG A 55 -7.56 -2.22 -0.83
CA ARG A 55 -9.00 -1.97 -0.79
C ARG A 55 -9.31 -1.12 0.44
N CYS A 56 -10.09 -0.07 0.27
CA CYS A 56 -10.51 0.81 1.36
C CYS A 56 -11.55 0.08 2.22
N THR A 57 -11.11 -0.44 3.35
CA THR A 57 -11.97 -1.05 4.38
C THR A 57 -12.68 0.02 5.22
N ASP A 58 -13.74 -0.36 5.92
CA ASP A 58 -14.45 0.56 6.81
C ASP A 58 -13.56 1.13 7.92
N SER A 59 -12.52 0.39 8.33
CA SER A 59 -11.51 0.90 9.27
C SER A 59 -10.78 2.13 8.72
N PHE A 60 -10.42 2.14 7.43
CA PHE A 60 -9.77 3.31 6.82
C PHE A 60 -10.74 4.49 6.69
N LYS A 61 -12.01 4.23 6.34
CA LYS A 61 -13.04 5.28 6.22
C LYS A 61 -13.29 5.98 7.56
N LYS A 62 -13.39 5.21 8.65
CA LYS A 62 -13.64 5.75 10.00
C LYS A 62 -12.47 6.55 10.58
N MET A 63 -11.27 6.38 10.06
CA MET A 63 -10.07 7.05 10.58
C MET A 63 -9.90 8.51 10.15
N GLY A 64 -10.67 9.01 9.17
CA GLY A 64 -10.56 10.41 8.72
C GLY A 64 -9.16 10.79 8.22
N LEU A 65 -8.53 9.88 7.45
CA LEU A 65 -7.15 10.06 6.99
C LEU A 65 -6.98 11.28 6.10
N SER A 66 -5.95 12.07 6.40
CA SER A 66 -5.49 13.20 5.60
C SER A 66 -4.13 12.91 5.01
N ARG A 67 -3.86 13.44 3.81
CA ARG A 67 -2.56 13.28 3.14
C ARG A 67 -1.40 13.63 4.08
N GLY A 68 -0.41 12.75 4.12
CA GLY A 68 0.75 12.84 5.02
C GLY A 68 0.56 12.14 6.37
N ASP A 69 -0.65 11.67 6.71
CA ASP A 69 -0.84 10.90 7.94
C ASP A 69 -0.02 9.61 7.91
N VAL A 70 0.72 9.36 8.98
CA VAL A 70 1.50 8.13 9.15
C VAL A 70 0.61 7.09 9.82
N VAL A 71 0.49 5.94 9.17
CA VAL A 71 -0.42 4.87 9.59
C VAL A 71 0.37 3.60 9.78
N GLN A 72 0.24 3.02 10.97
CA GLN A 72 0.69 1.67 11.27
C GLN A 72 -0.43 0.68 10.95
N PHE A 73 -0.09 -0.46 10.36
CA PHE A 73 -1.02 -1.56 10.08
C PHE A 73 -0.29 -2.90 10.05
N ASP A 74 -1.00 -3.97 10.40
CA ASP A 74 -0.53 -5.34 10.22
C ASP A 74 -1.00 -5.86 8.87
N ALA A 75 -0.10 -6.35 8.01
CA ALA A 75 -0.44 -6.93 6.71
C ALA A 75 0.28 -8.26 6.46
N ARG A 76 -0.26 -9.07 5.55
CA ARG A 76 0.39 -10.29 5.05
C ARG A 76 1.09 -10.02 3.74
N VAL A 77 2.33 -10.49 3.62
CA VAL A 77 3.04 -10.50 2.34
C VAL A 77 2.51 -11.68 1.51
N LYS A 78 2.05 -11.38 0.30
CA LYS A 78 1.60 -12.39 -0.68
C LYS A 78 2.35 -12.21 -1.98
N GLU A 79 2.66 -13.32 -2.63
CA GLU A 79 3.06 -13.30 -4.04
C GLU A 79 1.94 -12.70 -4.91
N TYR A 80 2.36 -11.92 -5.89
CA TYR A 80 1.56 -11.34 -6.94
C TYR A 80 2.22 -11.65 -8.27
N ARG A 81 1.62 -12.55 -9.04
CA ARG A 81 2.07 -12.84 -10.40
C ARG A 81 1.58 -11.74 -11.33
N LYS A 82 2.51 -11.01 -11.94
CA LYS A 82 2.25 -10.04 -12.99
C LYS A 82 2.23 -10.81 -14.32
N ASN A 83 1.05 -11.26 -14.74
CA ASN A 83 0.72 -11.97 -15.99
C ASN A 83 1.88 -12.23 -16.99
N TYR A 84 2.23 -13.50 -17.20
CA TYR A 84 2.30 -14.21 -18.50
C TYR A 84 2.64 -15.68 -18.24
N GLU A 85 2.02 -16.62 -18.95
CA GLU A 85 2.40 -18.04 -18.90
C GLU A 85 3.85 -18.20 -19.36
N GLY A 86 4.72 -18.70 -18.48
CA GLY A 86 6.07 -19.14 -18.83
C GLY A 86 7.24 -18.28 -18.36
N ASP A 87 7.03 -17.12 -17.73
CA ASP A 87 8.13 -16.26 -17.27
C ASP A 87 8.35 -16.32 -15.74
N PRO A 88 9.47 -16.90 -15.26
CA PRO A 88 9.79 -16.96 -13.82
C PRO A 88 10.10 -15.59 -13.19
N GLU A 89 10.37 -14.53 -13.97
CA GLU A 89 10.58 -13.17 -13.45
C GLU A 89 9.27 -12.41 -13.14
N ALA A 90 8.12 -13.03 -13.37
CA ALA A 90 6.79 -12.43 -13.18
C ALA A 90 6.30 -12.36 -11.72
N ILE A 91 7.08 -12.84 -10.75
CA ILE A 91 6.70 -12.87 -9.33
C ILE A 91 7.07 -11.53 -8.65
N ASP A 92 6.05 -10.74 -8.32
CA ASP A 92 6.17 -9.59 -7.43
C ASP A 92 5.55 -9.95 -6.06
N TYR A 93 5.73 -9.10 -5.05
CA TYR A 93 5.16 -9.30 -3.73
C TYR A 93 4.31 -8.09 -3.34
N LYS A 94 3.14 -8.34 -2.74
CA LYS A 94 2.23 -7.29 -2.28
C LYS A 94 1.85 -7.47 -0.82
N LEU A 95 1.58 -6.34 -0.18
CA LEU A 95 0.95 -6.34 1.15
C LEU A 95 -0.57 -6.48 0.98
N SER A 96 -1.16 -7.39 1.74
CA SER A 96 -2.58 -7.71 1.67
C SER A 96 -3.21 -7.82 3.06
N ASN A 97 -4.54 -7.70 3.10
CA ASN A 97 -5.37 -7.88 4.29
C ASN A 97 -4.93 -7.01 5.48
N PRO A 98 -4.89 -5.67 5.36
CA PRO A 98 -4.48 -4.79 6.44
C PRO A 98 -5.42 -4.90 7.65
N THR A 99 -4.88 -5.03 8.85
CA THR A 99 -5.62 -5.02 10.13
C THR A 99 -4.86 -4.22 11.19
N LYS A 100 -5.44 -4.05 12.38
CA LYS A 100 -4.88 -3.27 13.50
C LYS A 100 -4.38 -1.89 13.08
N ILE A 101 -5.15 -1.25 12.22
CA ILE A 101 -4.78 0.02 11.59
C ILE A 101 -4.86 1.12 12.65
N LYS A 102 -3.79 1.92 12.78
CA LYS A 102 -3.69 3.02 13.73
C LYS A 102 -2.95 4.19 13.10
N LYS A 103 -3.43 5.41 13.34
CA LYS A 103 -2.67 6.63 13.04
C LYS A 103 -1.61 6.83 14.12
N VAL A 104 -0.36 6.99 13.71
CA VAL A 104 0.81 7.10 14.62
C VAL A 104 1.58 8.40 14.44
N GLY A 105 1.24 9.22 13.45
CA GLY A 105 1.87 10.52 13.25
C GLY A 105 1.40 11.22 11.98
N LYS A 106 2.16 12.25 11.58
CA LYS A 106 1.94 13.00 10.35
C LYS A 106 3.27 13.52 9.83
N VAL A 107 3.51 13.35 8.53
CA VAL A 107 4.65 13.94 7.82
C VAL A 107 4.16 15.05 6.91
N ASN A 108 4.98 16.09 6.77
CA ASN A 108 4.69 17.18 5.85
C ASN A 108 5.09 16.75 4.43
N LEU A 109 4.13 16.25 3.65
CA LEU A 109 4.36 15.93 2.25
C LEU A 109 4.30 17.22 1.44
N PRO A 110 5.26 17.46 0.52
CA PRO A 110 5.14 18.57 -0.41
C PRO A 110 3.82 18.45 -1.20
N PRO A 111 3.21 19.58 -1.63
CA PRO A 111 2.02 19.53 -2.48
C PRO A 111 2.27 18.61 -3.67
N ILE A 112 1.29 17.77 -4.04
CA ILE A 112 1.38 16.96 -5.25
C ILE A 112 1.56 17.98 -6.37
N ARG A 113 2.72 17.98 -7.05
CA ARG A 113 2.85 18.72 -8.30
C ARG A 113 1.81 18.10 -9.23
N ARG A 114 0.69 18.81 -9.45
CA ARG A 114 -0.27 18.43 -10.49
C ARG A 114 0.55 18.38 -11.77
N GLY A 115 0.86 17.18 -12.26
CA GLY A 115 1.26 17.01 -13.65
C GLY A 115 0.19 17.70 -14.47
N GLY A 116 0.61 18.65 -15.32
CA GLY A 116 -0.31 19.47 -16.08
C GLY A 116 -1.33 18.59 -16.78
N ASN A 117 -2.59 19.00 -16.73
CA ASN A 117 -3.51 18.68 -17.80
C ASN A 117 -2.80 19.06 -19.10
N ASN A 118 -2.43 18.06 -19.90
CA ASN A 118 -2.08 18.31 -21.27
C ASN A 118 -3.42 18.48 -22.01
N PRO A 119 -3.71 19.65 -22.60
CA PRO A 119 -4.86 19.82 -23.49
C PRO A 119 -4.73 18.96 -24.75
#